data_AF-A0A3M1G4U4-F1
#
_entry.id   AF-A0A3M1G4U4-F1
#
_cell.length_a   1.000
_cell.length_b   1.000
_cell.length_c   1.000
_cell.angle_alpha   90.00
_cell.angle_beta   90.00
_cell.angle_gamma   90.00
#
_symmetry.space_group_name_H-M   'P 1'
#
loop_
_entity.id
_entity.type
_entity.pdbx_description
1 polymer ?
#
loop_
_entity_poly.entity_id
_entity_poly.type
_entity_poly.pdbx_seq_one_letter_code
_entity_poly.pdbx_strand_id
1 'polypeptide(L)' 'MPIPEGHMIVGRIINAHGLRGEVQVELHTDFPERFASGEHVLLGESLTLTEIRTSRPHKGRMLVLFE' A
#
# COMPACT_ATOMS: atom_id res chain seq x y z
N MET A 1 -8.64 -14.12 -5.28
CA MET A 1 -8.93 -14.26 -3.84
C MET A 1 -10.10 -13.36 -3.51
N PRO A 2 -11.12 -13.83 -2.77
CA PRO A 2 -12.20 -12.95 -2.33
C PRO A 2 -11.67 -11.92 -1.34
N ILE A 3 -12.08 -10.66 -1.51
CA ILE A 3 -11.83 -9.61 -0.52
C ILE A 3 -12.72 -9.94 0.69
N PRO A 4 -12.20 -9.93 1.94
CA PRO A 4 -13.03 -10.15 3.12
C PRO A 4 -14.18 -9.16 3.21
N GLU A 5 -15.27 -9.57 3.86
CA GLU A 5 -16.39 -8.67 4.13
C GLU A 5 -15.90 -7.42 4.90
N GLY A 6 -16.44 -6.24 4.55
CA GLY A 6 -16.01 -4.97 5.12
C GLY A 6 -14.68 -4.41 4.61
N HIS A 7 -14.02 -5.07 3.66
CA HIS A 7 -12.75 -4.63 3.09
C HIS A 7 -12.89 -4.24 1.61
N MET A 8 -11.95 -3.43 1.13
CA MET A 8 -11.83 -3.07 -0.29
C MET A 8 -10.37 -2.97 -0.70
N ILE A 9 -10.07 -3.19 -1.98
CA ILE A 9 -8.74 -2.93 -2.54
C ILE A 9 -8.54 -1.41 -2.61
N VAL A 10 -7.47 -0.92 -2.00
CA VAL A 10 -7.11 0.50 -2.00
C VAL A 10 -5.92 0.83 -2.91
N GLY A 11 -5.20 -0.20 -3.35
CA GLY A 11 -4.11 -0.03 -4.31
C GLY A 11 -3.45 -1.34 -4.69
N ARG A 12 -2.52 -1.25 -5.64
CA ARG A 12 -1.77 -2.39 -6.18
C ARG A 12 -0.28 -2.08 -6.21
N ILE A 13 0.53 -2.97 -5.64
CA ILE A 13 1.99 -2.92 -5.81
C ILE A 13 2.31 -3.28 -7.26
N ILE A 14 3.05 -2.42 -7.94
CA ILE A 14 3.40 -2.62 -9.36
C ILE A 14 4.90 -2.87 -9.58
N ASN A 15 5.78 -2.32 -8.74
CA ASN A 15 7.24 -2.44 -8.87
C ASN A 15 7.92 -2.26 -7.52
N ALA A 16 9.11 -2.84 -7.37
CA ALA A 16 10.06 -2.44 -6.32
C ALA A 16 10.65 -1.06 -6.62
N HIS A 17 11.11 -0.35 -5.58
CA HIS A 17 11.71 0.97 -5.69
C HIS A 17 12.88 1.19 -4.73
N GLY A 18 14.00 1.65 -5.28
CA GLY A 18 15.18 2.01 -4.50
C GLY A 18 15.87 0.83 -3.82
N LEU A 19 16.77 1.14 -2.89
CA LEU A 19 17.60 0.16 -2.16
C LEU A 19 17.09 -0.11 -0.74
N ARG A 20 16.05 0.61 -0.30
CA ARG A 20 15.51 0.55 1.08
C ARG A 20 14.25 -0.30 1.21
N GLY A 21 13.83 -0.95 0.12
CA GLY A 21 12.63 -1.79 0.12
C GLY A 21 11.32 -1.02 -0.09
N GLU A 22 11.36 0.25 -0.54
CA GLU A 22 10.14 0.94 -0.96
C GLU A 22 9.52 0.21 -2.17
N VAL A 23 8.21 0.30 -2.33
CA VAL A 23 7.49 -0.21 -3.50
C VAL A 23 6.61 0.88 -4.11
N GLN A 24 6.42 0.81 -5.42
CA GLN A 24 5.45 1.65 -6.12
C GLN A 24 4.06 1.04 -6.00
N VAL A 25 3.12 1.83 -5.49
CA VAL A 25 1.71 1.49 -5.36
C VAL A 25 0.88 2.38 -6.29
N GLU A 26 0.14 1.74 -7.19
CA GLU A 26 -0.95 2.37 -7.93
C GLU A 26 -2.17 2.52 -7.02
N LEU A 27 -2.76 3.72 -6.99
CA LEU A 27 -3.91 4.03 -6.14
C LEU A 27 -5.21 3.55 -6.79
N HIS A 28 -6.01 2.78 -6.06
CA HIS A 28 -7.38 2.37 -6.44
C HIS A 28 -8.41 3.03 -5.52
N THR A 29 -8.08 4.22 -5.02
CA THR A 29 -8.89 4.99 -4.08
C THR A 29 -8.70 6.49 -4.34
N ASP A 30 -9.75 7.27 -4.13
CA ASP A 30 -9.72 8.73 -4.20
C ASP A 30 -9.21 9.37 -2.89
N PHE A 31 -8.84 8.55 -1.90
CA PHE A 31 -8.36 8.98 -0.57
C PHE A 31 -6.92 8.48 -0.33
N PRO A 32 -5.88 9.15 -0.89
CA PRO A 32 -4.49 8.73 -0.75
C PRO A 32 -4.00 8.68 0.70
N GLU A 33 -4.63 9.41 1.61
CA GLU A 33 -4.36 9.40 3.05
C GLU A 33 -4.52 8.03 3.70
N ARG A 34 -5.21 7.09 3.05
CA ARG A 34 -5.25 5.67 3.46
C ARG A 34 -3.87 5.00 3.47
N PHE A 35 -2.89 5.60 2.80
CA PHE A 35 -1.50 5.17 2.83
C PHE A 35 -0.64 5.96 3.83
N ALA A 36 -1.23 6.72 4.76
CA ALA A 36 -0.46 7.49 5.74
C ALA A 36 0.44 6.58 6.61
N SER A 37 1.55 7.14 7.09
CA SER A 37 2.45 6.44 8.01
C SER A 37 1.73 6.09 9.32
N GLY A 38 1.91 4.86 9.81
CA GLY A 38 1.24 4.31 10.99
C GLY A 38 -0.10 3.63 10.71
N GLU A 39 -0.67 3.79 9.51
CA GLU A 39 -1.87 3.05 9.08
C GLU A 39 -1.54 1.59 8.78
N HIS A 40 -2.56 0.73 8.84
CA HIS A 40 -2.42 -0.70 8.58
C HIS A 40 -3.21 -1.13 7.34
N VAL A 41 -2.62 -2.02 6.55
CA VAL A 41 -3.27 -2.63 5.38
C VAL A 41 -3.15 -4.15 5.43
N LEU A 42 -4.08 -4.84 4.77
CA LEU A 42 -3.94 -6.26 4.49
C LEU A 42 -3.12 -6.43 3.20
N LEU A 43 -1.97 -7.08 3.31
CA LEU A 43 -1.00 -7.19 2.23
C LEU A 43 -0.90 -8.63 1.68
N GLY A 44 -0.89 -8.74 0.36
CA GLY A 44 -0.64 -10.00 -0.35
C GLY A 44 -1.77 -11.02 -0.26
N GLU A 45 -1.49 -12.24 -0.72
CA GLU A 45 -2.47 -13.34 -0.75
C GLU A 45 -2.78 -13.91 0.64
N SER A 46 -1.88 -13.75 1.62
CA SER A 46 -2.12 -14.14 3.00
C SER A 46 -2.95 -13.12 3.78
N LEU A 47 -3.26 -11.96 3.19
CA LEU A 47 -3.89 -10.82 3.87
C LEU A 47 -3.20 -10.50 5.21
N THR A 48 -1.88 -10.44 5.19
CA THR A 48 -1.10 -10.11 6.39
C THR A 48 -1.39 -8.68 6.79
N LEU A 49 -1.78 -8.45 8.04
CA LEU A 49 -1.92 -7.10 8.58
C LEU A 49 -0.52 -6.49 8.70
N THR A 50 -0.27 -5.41 7.96
CA THR A 50 1.05 -4.81 7.81
C THR A 50 0.95 -3.30 8.00
N GLU A 51 1.83 -2.75 8.84
CA GLU A 51 1.94 -1.32 9.06
C GLU A 51 2.64 -0.64 7.88
N ILE A 52 2.17 0.55 7.52
CA ILE A 52 2.85 1.45 6.60
C ILE A 52 3.86 2.28 7.40
N ARG A 53 5.14 1.93 7.27
CA ARG A 53 6.22 2.67 7.92
C ARG A 53 6.35 4.08 7.38
N THR A 54 6.44 4.23 6.06
CA THR A 54 6.48 5.55 5.39
C THR A 54 5.77 5.49 4.05
N SER A 55 5.23 6.64 3.62
CA SER A 55 4.70 6.79 2.27
C SER A 55 4.88 8.20 1.73
N ARG A 56 4.97 8.32 0.40
CA ARG A 56 5.07 9.62 -0.28
C ARG A 56 4.59 9.55 -1.74
N PRO A 57 3.98 10.63 -2.27
CA PRO A 57 3.67 10.71 -3.70
C PRO A 57 4.92 10.65 -4.59
N HIS A 58 4.82 9.98 -5.72
CA HIS A 58 5.87 9.88 -6.74
C HIS A 58 5.28 9.59 -8.12
N LYS A 59 5.39 10.55 -9.05
CA LYS A 59 4.98 10.40 -10.47
C LYS A 59 3.55 9.83 -10.63
N GLY A 60 2.58 10.38 -9.90
CA GLY A 60 1.17 9.95 -9.95
C GLY A 60 0.87 8.63 -9.22
N ARG A 61 1.81 8.13 -8.42
CA ARG A 61 1.69 6.91 -7.61
C ARG A 61 2.14 7.20 -6.18
N MET A 62 2.06 6.19 -5.31
CA MET A 62 2.69 6.24 -3.99
C MET A 62 3.95 5.39 -3.97
N LEU A 63 4.98 5.87 -3.30
CA LEU A 63 6.06 5.02 -2.80
C LEU A 63 5.73 4.70 -1.35
N VAL A 64 5.74 3.41 -1.02
CA VAL A 64 5.35 2.91 0.30
C VAL A 64 6.43 1.97 0.80
N LEU A 65 6.82 2.13 2.06
CA LEU A 65 7.65 1.20 2.80
C LEU A 65 6.78 0.55 3.87
N PHE A 66 6.74 -0.78 3.85
CA PHE A 66 6.04 -1.61 4.83
C PHE A 66 7.04 -2.11 5.88
N GLU A 67 6.56 -2.45 7.08
CA GLU A 67 7.33 -3.23 8.08
C GLU A 67 7.38 -4.72 7.72
#